data_AF-A0A166B1D9-F1
#
_entry.id   AF-A0A166B1D9-F1
#
_cell.length_a   1.000
_cell.length_b   1.000
_cell.length_c   1.000
_cell.angle_alpha   90.00
_cell.angle_beta   90.00
_cell.angle_gamma   90.00
#
_symmetry.space_group_name_H-M   'P 1'
#
loop_
_entity.id
_entity.type
_entity.pdbx_description
1 polymer ?
#
loop_
_entity_poly.entity_id
_entity_poly.type
_entity_poly.pdbx_seq_one_letter_code
_entity_poly.pdbx_strand_id
1 'polypeptide(L)'
;MVSNKEIFGFSSQKTTKDYKNHIINNFGRDSYVLANKNIQKMSSPQWNSYQDILDRLFKKMAKIMDKYDFNSKRVQKIIAKHYRLSAKFNKVSKDSYINLANLYSEHEEFIKFFNQYKEGLSEFLHNAMLFFADTKVSI
;
A
#
# COMPACT_ATOMS: atom_id res chain seq x y z
N MET A 1 -20.51 6.94 5.23
CA MET A 1 -19.49 6.99 4.17
C MET A 1 -18.18 7.44 4.81
N VAL A 2 -17.05 6.98 4.31
CA VAL A 2 -15.72 7.36 4.82
C VAL A 2 -15.43 8.83 4.47
N SER A 3 -14.98 9.62 5.44
CA SER A 3 -14.55 11.01 5.24
C SER A 3 -13.09 11.10 4.77
N ASN A 4 -12.72 12.21 4.12
CA ASN A 4 -11.31 12.46 3.75
C ASN A 4 -10.39 12.44 4.98
N LYS A 5 -10.86 12.89 6.15
CA LYS A 5 -10.09 12.84 7.40
C LYS A 5 -9.79 11.40 7.83
N GLU A 6 -10.73 10.48 7.65
CA GLU A 6 -10.53 9.05 7.93
C GLU A 6 -9.60 8.37 6.91
N ILE A 7 -9.62 8.80 5.64
CA ILE A 7 -8.74 8.28 4.58
C ILE A 7 -7.29 8.73 4.81
N PHE A 8 -7.10 10.00 5.16
CA PHE A 8 -5.80 10.65 5.25
C PHE A 8 -5.32 10.84 6.70
N GLY A 9 -5.90 10.14 7.67
CA GLY A 9 -5.66 10.35 9.10
C GLY A 9 -4.20 10.18 9.55
N PHE A 10 -3.35 9.58 8.71
CA PHE A 10 -1.91 9.43 8.93
C PHE A 10 -1.05 10.51 8.24
N SER A 11 -1.63 11.39 7.41
CA SER A 11 -0.90 12.29 6.50
C SER A 11 -1.27 13.75 6.72
N SER A 12 -0.30 14.67 6.63
CA SER A 12 -0.56 16.12 6.63
C SER A 12 -1.34 16.57 5.38
N GLN A 13 -1.97 17.75 5.40
CA GLN A 13 -2.68 18.28 4.21
C GLN A 13 -1.76 18.48 2.99
N LYS A 14 -0.49 18.86 3.23
CA LYS A 14 0.54 18.95 2.18
C LYS A 14 0.79 17.57 1.58
N THR A 15 0.96 16.57 2.44
CA THR A 15 1.10 15.16 2.08
C THR A 15 -0.11 14.65 1.30
N THR A 16 -1.34 15.06 1.64
CA THR A 16 -2.55 14.68 0.88
C THR A 16 -2.54 15.21 -0.55
N LYS A 17 -2.10 16.46 -0.77
CA LYS A 17 -2.01 17.05 -2.11
C LYS A 17 -0.90 16.41 -2.94
N ASP A 18 0.27 16.22 -2.33
CA ASP A 18 1.42 15.59 -2.99
C ASP A 18 1.13 14.11 -3.31
N TYR A 19 0.47 13.40 -2.39
CA TYR A 19 -0.04 12.05 -2.60
C TYR A 19 -1.05 12.00 -3.74
N LYS A 20 -2.04 12.91 -3.77
CA LYS A 20 -3.00 12.98 -4.89
C LYS A 20 -2.29 13.16 -6.23
N ASN A 21 -1.35 14.11 -6.31
CA ASN A 21 -0.59 14.36 -7.54
C ASN A 21 0.25 13.13 -7.94
N HIS A 22 0.90 12.49 -6.98
CA HIS A 22 1.68 11.29 -7.20
C HIS A 22 0.82 10.13 -7.73
N ILE A 23 -0.36 9.89 -7.13
CA ILE A 23 -1.29 8.88 -7.64
C ILE A 23 -1.76 9.22 -9.06
N ILE A 24 -2.09 10.47 -9.34
CA ILE A 24 -2.52 10.88 -10.69
C ILE A 24 -1.39 10.69 -11.71
N ASN A 25 -0.15 11.07 -11.36
CA ASN A 25 1.00 10.98 -12.25
C ASN A 25 1.40 9.52 -12.55
N ASN A 26 1.31 8.63 -11.55
CA ASN A 26 1.79 7.26 -11.67
C ASN A 26 0.71 6.23 -12.04
N PHE A 27 -0.56 6.53 -11.79
CA PHE A 27 -1.68 5.60 -11.99
C PHE A 27 -2.77 6.17 -12.91
N GLY A 28 -2.68 7.44 -13.26
CA GLY A 28 -3.68 8.14 -14.06
C GLY A 28 -4.82 8.73 -13.21
N ARG A 29 -5.40 9.81 -13.74
CA ARG A 29 -6.53 10.51 -13.10
C ARG A 29 -7.75 9.61 -12.91
N ASP A 30 -8.04 8.75 -13.88
CA ASP A 30 -9.23 7.89 -13.84
C ASP A 30 -9.11 6.85 -12.73
N SER A 31 -7.92 6.27 -12.53
CA SER A 31 -7.63 5.37 -11.41
C SER A 31 -7.83 6.07 -10.07
N TYR A 32 -7.35 7.31 -9.93
CA TYR A 32 -7.56 8.11 -8.72
C TYR A 32 -9.06 8.36 -8.45
N VAL A 33 -9.81 8.78 -9.47
CA VAL A 33 -11.25 9.07 -9.36
C VAL A 33 -12.04 7.81 -9.01
N LEU A 34 -11.74 6.68 -9.67
CA LEU A 34 -12.43 5.42 -9.42
C LEU A 34 -12.12 4.86 -8.02
N ALA A 35 -10.85 4.91 -7.58
CA ALA A 35 -10.46 4.52 -6.23
C ALA A 35 -11.20 5.35 -5.18
N ASN A 36 -11.17 6.68 -5.33
CA ASN A 36 -11.83 7.59 -4.39
C ASN A 36 -13.35 7.35 -4.35
N LYS A 37 -13.99 7.14 -5.51
CA LYS A 37 -15.41 6.79 -5.59
C LYS A 37 -15.72 5.47 -4.89
N ASN A 38 -14.85 4.46 -5.02
CA ASN A 38 -15.04 3.16 -4.38
C ASN A 38 -14.82 3.22 -2.86
N ILE A 39 -13.83 3.98 -2.40
CA ILE A 39 -13.60 4.22 -0.96
C ILE A 39 -14.78 4.98 -0.35
N GLN A 40 -15.28 6.02 -1.01
CA GLN A 40 -16.43 6.80 -0.52
C GLN A 40 -17.71 5.98 -0.40
N LYS A 41 -17.89 4.94 -1.22
CA LYS A 41 -19.02 4.00 -1.12
C LYS A 41 -18.96 3.08 0.10
N MET A 42 -17.81 2.97 0.77
CA MET A 42 -17.68 2.13 1.95
C MET A 42 -18.35 2.75 3.18
N SER A 43 -18.89 1.89 4.04
CA SER A 43 -19.25 2.28 5.40
C SER A 43 -17.99 2.40 6.27
N SER A 44 -18.04 3.22 7.32
CA SER A 44 -16.91 3.33 8.27
C SER A 44 -16.48 1.97 8.85
N PRO A 45 -17.39 1.03 9.21
CA PRO A 45 -16.99 -0.32 9.60
C PRO A 45 -16.21 -1.10 8.53
N GLN A 46 -16.59 -0.97 7.25
CA GLN A 46 -15.87 -1.64 6.16
C GLN A 46 -14.46 -1.04 5.98
N TRP A 47 -14.33 0.27 6.16
CA TRP A 47 -13.05 0.98 6.09
C TRP A 47 -12.13 0.59 7.25
N ASN A 48 -12.65 0.64 8.48
CA ASN A 48 -11.91 0.23 9.67
C ASN A 48 -11.45 -1.22 9.56
N SER A 49 -12.33 -2.12 9.11
CA SER A 49 -11.97 -3.52 8.87
C SER A 49 -10.85 -3.67 7.83
N TYR A 50 -10.86 -2.86 6.76
CA TYR A 50 -9.80 -2.85 5.76
C TYR A 50 -8.46 -2.37 6.35
N GLN A 51 -8.48 -1.27 7.12
CA GLN A 51 -7.29 -0.75 7.79
C GLN A 51 -6.71 -1.76 8.80
N ASP A 52 -7.56 -2.41 9.59
CA ASP A 52 -7.17 -3.46 10.54
C ASP A 52 -6.49 -4.65 9.86
N ILE A 53 -6.93 -5.01 8.65
CA ILE A 53 -6.31 -6.10 7.88
C ILE A 53 -4.89 -5.69 7.43
N LEU A 54 -4.71 -4.45 6.98
CA LEU A 54 -3.40 -3.92 6.58
C LEU A 54 -2.46 -3.80 7.79
N ASP A 55 -2.93 -3.25 8.90
CA ASP A 55 -2.15 -3.12 10.13
C ASP A 55 -1.61 -4.48 10.60
N ARG A 56 -2.48 -5.51 10.65
CA ARG A 56 -2.06 -6.88 10.97
C ARG A 56 -1.06 -7.45 9.97
N LEU A 57 -1.19 -7.09 8.70
CA LEU A 57 -0.25 -7.51 7.65
C LEU A 57 1.13 -6.89 7.88
N PHE A 58 1.21 -5.59 8.11
CA PHE A 58 2.47 -4.88 8.34
C PHE A 58 3.14 -5.31 9.65
N LYS A 59 2.39 -5.47 10.74
CA LYS A 59 2.89 -6.07 12.00
C LYS A 59 3.45 -7.47 11.78
N LYS A 60 2.80 -8.29 10.95
CA LYS A 60 3.30 -9.63 10.63
C LYS A 60 4.59 -9.56 9.82
N MET A 61 4.70 -8.62 8.89
CA MET A 61 5.91 -8.43 8.08
C MET A 61 7.10 -7.98 8.95
N ALA A 62 6.90 -6.96 9.78
CA ALA A 62 7.89 -6.45 10.73
C ALA A 62 8.49 -7.54 11.63
N LYS A 63 7.65 -8.48 12.07
CA LYS A 63 8.07 -9.62 12.91
C LYS A 63 8.95 -10.64 12.19
N ILE A 64 8.90 -10.72 10.87
CA ILE A 64 9.60 -11.78 10.11
C ILE A 64 10.75 -11.25 9.25
N MET A 65 10.87 -9.94 9.04
CA MET A 65 11.82 -9.39 8.07
C MET A 65 13.30 -9.64 8.39
N ASP A 66 13.69 -9.85 9.65
CA ASP A 66 15.09 -10.20 10.01
C ASP A 66 15.39 -11.69 9.85
N LYS A 67 14.35 -12.52 9.69
CA LYS A 67 14.46 -13.98 9.69
C LYS A 67 14.35 -14.58 8.29
N TYR A 68 13.84 -13.81 7.34
CA TYR A 68 13.52 -14.29 6.01
C TYR A 68 13.78 -13.20 4.97
N ASP A 69 14.39 -13.59 3.87
CA ASP A 69 14.59 -12.69 2.73
C ASP A 69 13.25 -12.26 2.12
N PHE A 70 13.26 -11.06 1.51
CA PHE A 70 12.07 -10.47 0.88
C PHE A 70 11.45 -11.36 -0.20
N ASN A 71 12.25 -12.18 -0.88
CA ASN A 71 11.83 -13.09 -1.95
C ASN A 71 11.44 -14.49 -1.43
N SER A 72 11.55 -14.75 -0.13
CA SER A 72 11.22 -16.04 0.45
C SER A 72 9.73 -16.39 0.25
N LYS A 73 9.42 -17.69 0.12
CA LYS A 73 8.02 -18.16 -0.02
C LYS A 73 7.11 -17.64 1.10
N ARG A 74 7.65 -17.46 2.32
CA ARG A 74 6.89 -16.99 3.48
C ARG A 74 6.52 -15.51 3.35
N VAL A 75 7.48 -14.67 2.96
CA VAL A 75 7.25 -13.23 2.72
C VAL A 75 6.32 -13.04 1.51
N GLN A 76 6.58 -13.75 0.42
CA GLN A 76 5.81 -13.61 -0.83
C GLN A 76 4.34 -14.04 -0.68
N LYS A 77 4.02 -14.98 0.23
CA LYS A 77 2.63 -15.28 0.61
C LYS A 77 1.92 -14.08 1.27
N ILE A 78 2.64 -13.28 2.04
CA ILE A 78 2.10 -12.07 2.67
C ILE A 78 1.93 -10.97 1.61
N ILE A 79 2.91 -10.79 0.72
CA ILE A 79 2.81 -9.84 -0.40
C ILE A 79 1.67 -10.18 -1.35
N ALA A 80 1.43 -11.46 -1.64
CA ALA A 80 0.27 -11.88 -2.42
C ALA A 80 -1.07 -11.45 -1.77
N LYS A 81 -1.16 -11.50 -0.44
CA LYS A 81 -2.32 -10.98 0.28
C LYS A 81 -2.41 -9.45 0.19
N HIS A 82 -1.27 -8.75 0.31
CA HIS A 82 -1.21 -7.31 0.13
C HIS A 82 -1.69 -6.89 -1.26
N TYR A 83 -1.18 -7.52 -2.32
CA TYR A 83 -1.61 -7.29 -3.71
C TYR A 83 -3.13 -7.45 -3.88
N ARG A 84 -3.72 -8.52 -3.33
CA ARG A 84 -5.18 -8.73 -3.38
C ARG A 84 -5.97 -7.65 -2.64
N LEU A 85 -5.42 -7.10 -1.56
CA LEU A 85 -6.03 -5.99 -0.83
C LEU A 85 -5.94 -4.68 -1.63
N SER A 86 -4.80 -4.41 -2.26
CA SER A 86 -4.61 -3.26 -3.15
C SER A 86 -5.58 -3.31 -4.35
N ALA A 87 -5.87 -4.51 -4.86
CA ALA A 87 -6.81 -4.72 -5.96
C ALA A 87 -8.30 -4.58 -5.57
N LYS A 88 -8.63 -4.33 -4.29
CA LYS A 88 -10.03 -4.21 -3.83
C LYS A 88 -10.73 -2.96 -4.38
N PHE A 89 -9.97 -1.92 -4.70
CA PHE A 89 -10.54 -0.63 -5.11
C PHE A 89 -10.44 -0.36 -6.59
N ASN A 90 -9.48 -0.98 -7.29
CA ASN A 90 -9.26 -0.88 -8.73
C ASN A 90 -8.51 -2.13 -9.20
N LYS A 91 -8.57 -2.41 -10.51
CA LYS A 91 -7.63 -3.36 -11.12
C LYS A 91 -6.21 -2.80 -10.91
N VAL A 92 -5.35 -3.58 -10.28
CA VAL A 92 -3.93 -3.24 -10.10
C VAL A 92 -3.16 -3.92 -11.22
N SER A 93 -2.53 -3.13 -12.09
CA SER A 93 -1.56 -3.65 -13.07
C SER A 93 -0.20 -3.89 -12.41
N LYS A 94 0.71 -4.59 -13.11
CA LYS A 94 2.12 -4.73 -12.69
C LYS A 94 2.72 -3.35 -12.40
N ASP A 95 2.62 -2.42 -13.34
CA ASP A 95 3.18 -1.08 -13.22
C ASP A 95 2.56 -0.28 -12.07
N SER A 96 1.24 -0.39 -11.87
CA SER A 96 0.58 0.24 -10.73
C SER A 96 1.14 -0.31 -9.41
N TYR A 97 1.33 -1.63 -9.31
CA TYR A 97 1.86 -2.20 -8.07
C TYR A 97 3.32 -1.83 -7.81
N ILE A 98 4.13 -1.71 -8.87
CA ILE A 98 5.50 -1.18 -8.81
C ILE A 98 5.49 0.28 -8.34
N ASN A 99 4.64 1.12 -8.92
CA ASN A 99 4.52 2.51 -8.51
C ASN A 99 4.06 2.65 -7.04
N LEU A 100 3.23 1.73 -6.55
CA LEU A 100 2.86 1.67 -5.14
C LEU A 100 4.04 1.25 -4.25
N ALA A 101 4.88 0.33 -4.73
CA ALA A 101 6.10 -0.06 -4.03
C ALA A 101 7.04 1.15 -3.90
N ASN A 102 7.31 1.84 -5.02
CA ASN A 102 8.18 3.02 -5.05
C ASN A 102 7.69 4.12 -4.10
N LEU A 103 6.37 4.34 -4.05
CA LEU A 103 5.77 5.27 -3.09
C LEU A 103 6.16 4.95 -1.63
N TYR A 104 6.24 3.67 -1.26
CA TYR A 104 6.56 3.26 0.11
C TYR A 104 7.99 3.63 0.51
N SER A 105 8.93 3.68 -0.45
CA SER A 105 10.36 3.93 -0.22
C SER A 105 10.86 5.32 -0.63
N GLU A 106 10.14 6.03 -1.49
CA GLU A 106 10.56 7.36 -1.99
C GLU A 106 9.98 8.53 -1.17
N HIS A 107 8.87 8.33 -0.47
CA HIS A 107 8.18 9.40 0.26
C HIS A 107 8.42 9.31 1.76
N GLU A 108 9.03 10.35 2.33
CA GLU A 108 9.41 10.40 3.75
C GLU A 108 8.28 10.05 4.71
N GLU A 109 7.04 10.46 4.42
CA GLU A 109 5.90 10.21 5.31
C GLU A 109 5.52 8.73 5.32
N PHE A 110 5.66 8.02 4.20
CA PHE A 110 5.46 6.57 4.15
C PHE A 110 6.60 5.83 4.84
N ILE A 111 7.84 6.29 4.65
CA ILE A 111 9.01 5.75 5.36
C ILE A 111 8.80 5.89 6.88
N LYS A 112 8.44 7.09 7.36
CA LYS A 112 8.13 7.36 8.77
C LYS A 112 7.00 6.48 9.27
N PHE A 113 5.91 6.35 8.50
CA PHE A 113 4.79 5.49 8.84
C PHE A 113 5.22 4.02 9.02
N PHE A 114 5.96 3.45 8.08
CA PHE A 114 6.40 2.06 8.18
C PHE A 114 7.45 1.85 9.28
N ASN A 115 8.30 2.84 9.53
CA ASN A 115 9.27 2.79 10.62
C ASN A 115 8.61 2.76 12.01
N GLN A 116 7.34 3.16 12.16
CA GLN A 116 6.57 2.95 13.40
C GLN A 116 6.33 1.47 13.70
N TYR A 117 6.25 0.63 12.68
CA TYR A 117 6.15 -0.83 12.86
C TYR A 117 7.51 -1.43 13.15
N LYS A 118 8.52 -1.03 12.35
CA LYS A 118 9.92 -1.39 12.51
C LYS A 118 10.79 -0.61 11.52
N GLU A 119 11.95 -0.16 11.98
CA GLU A 119 12.95 0.46 11.11
C GLU A 119 13.33 -0.44 9.93
N GLY A 120 13.40 0.15 8.73
CA GLY A 120 13.72 -0.55 7.48
C GLY A 120 12.55 -1.30 6.85
N LEU A 121 11.36 -1.33 7.49
CA LEU A 121 10.21 -2.04 6.93
C LEU A 121 9.75 -1.49 5.58
N SER A 122 9.84 -0.17 5.39
CA SER A 122 9.51 0.49 4.11
C SER A 122 10.31 -0.11 2.95
N GLU A 123 11.64 -0.16 3.08
CA GLU A 123 12.53 -0.72 2.06
C GLU A 123 12.29 -2.22 1.85
N PHE A 124 12.09 -2.96 2.95
CA PHE A 124 11.79 -4.39 2.86
C PHE A 124 10.49 -4.67 2.10
N LEU A 125 9.44 -3.88 2.35
CA LEU A 125 8.18 -3.97 1.62
C LEU A 125 8.36 -3.62 0.16
N HIS A 126 9.09 -2.53 -0.15
CA HIS A 126 9.42 -2.14 -1.51
C HIS A 126 10.05 -3.29 -2.29
N ASN A 127 11.14 -3.87 -1.78
CA ASN A 127 11.86 -4.97 -2.45
C ASN A 127 10.98 -6.22 -2.60
N ALA A 128 10.19 -6.55 -1.57
CA ALA A 128 9.28 -7.69 -1.62
C ALA A 128 8.14 -7.50 -2.64
N MET A 129 7.64 -6.27 -2.79
CA MET A 129 6.59 -5.91 -3.75
C MET A 129 7.10 -5.91 -5.18
N LEU A 130 8.29 -5.35 -5.45
CA LEU A 130 8.92 -5.39 -6.77
C LEU A 130 9.13 -6.83 -7.24
N PHE A 131 9.68 -7.69 -6.36
CA PHE A 131 9.86 -9.10 -6.67
C PHE A 131 8.53 -9.79 -6.99
N PHE A 132 7.46 -9.51 -6.24
CA PHE A 132 6.14 -10.07 -6.52
C PHE A 132 5.58 -9.58 -7.85
N ALA A 133 5.67 -8.28 -8.11
CA ALA A 133 5.23 -7.67 -9.36
C ALA A 133 5.91 -8.35 -10.55
N ASP A 134 7.21 -8.57 -10.46
CA ASP A 134 8.00 -9.15 -11.54
C ASP A 134 7.70 -10.63 -11.79
N THR A 135 7.47 -11.40 -10.73
CA THR A 135 7.37 -12.86 -10.81
C THR A 135 5.95 -13.42 -10.83
N LYS A 136 4.93 -12.61 -10.48
CA LYS A 136 3.55 -13.08 -10.29
C LYS A 136 2.47 -12.21 -10.93
N VAL A 137 2.76 -10.97 -11.30
CA VAL A 137 1.78 -10.10 -11.96
C VAL A 137 2.09 -10.12 -13.46
N SER A 138 1.34 -10.94 -14.20
CA SER A 138 1.40 -10.93 -15.66
C SER A 138 0.78 -9.63 -16.21
N ILE A 139 1.30 -9.20 -17.36
CA ILE A 139 0.88 -8.00 -18.11
C ILE A 139 -0.56 -8.16 -18.60
#